data_AF-A0A518GZX4-F1
#
_entry.id   AF-A0A518GZX4-F1
#
_cell.length_a   1.000
_cell.length_b   1.000
_cell.length_c   1.000
_cell.angle_alpha   90.00
_cell.angle_beta   90.00
_cell.angle_gamma   90.00
#
_symmetry.space_group_name_H-M   'P 1'
#
loop_
_entity.id
_entity.type
_entity.pdbx_description
1 polymer ?
#
loop_
_entity_poly.entity_id
_entity_poly.type
_entity_poly.pdbx_seq_one_letter_code
_entity_poly.pdbx_strand_id
1 'polypeptide(L)'
;MPVNIYRVTPEGQKNEPIAWLCDDDWRLLEQSEELEAWLAEQGPTLKPAHYVADIGFAPRRDAMGGGAALSPELMRMMADLGMYLFLSEYPADDEP
;
A
#
# COMPACT_ATOMS: atom_id res chain seq x y z
N MET A 1 -4.03 -0.13 9.18
CA MET A 1 -4.95 0.46 8.18
C MET A 1 -4.58 -0.14 6.86
N PRO A 2 -5.53 -0.72 6.13
CA PRO A 2 -5.22 -1.24 4.82
C PRO A 2 -4.91 -0.09 3.87
N VAL A 3 -3.93 -0.32 3.01
CA VAL A 3 -3.23 0.63 2.10
C VAL A 3 -3.59 2.12 2.20
N ASN A 4 -2.77 2.89 2.91
CA ASN A 4 -2.80 4.35 2.91
C ASN A 4 -1.80 4.92 1.89
N ILE A 5 -2.27 5.71 0.94
CA ILE A 5 -1.44 6.34 -0.10
C ILE A 5 -1.36 7.83 0.17
N TYR A 6 -0.15 8.34 0.33
CA TYR A 6 0.09 9.76 0.60
C TYR A 6 1.32 10.29 -0.12
N ARG A 7 1.31 11.60 -0.40
CA ARG A 7 2.48 12.34 -0.88
C ARG A 7 3.22 12.94 0.31
N VAL A 8 4.53 12.72 0.35
CA VAL A 8 5.43 13.26 1.36
C VAL A 8 5.60 14.75 1.12
N THR A 9 5.36 15.55 2.15
CA THR A 9 5.57 17.00 2.15
C THR A 9 6.84 17.36 2.92
N PRO A 10 7.35 18.60 2.81
CA PRO A 10 8.53 19.02 3.56
C PRO A 10 8.37 18.81 5.07
N GLU A 11 9.51 18.60 5.75
CA GLU A 11 9.54 18.40 7.20
C GLU A 11 8.78 19.51 7.94
N GLY A 12 7.94 19.11 8.91
CA GLY A 12 7.07 20.01 9.66
C GLY A 12 5.70 20.27 9.01
N GLN A 13 5.42 19.73 7.82
CA GLN A 13 4.08 19.73 7.22
C GLN A 13 3.43 18.35 7.32
N LYS A 14 2.09 18.33 7.28
CA LYS A 14 1.35 17.07 7.19
C LYS A 14 1.50 16.52 5.78
N ASN A 15 1.68 15.20 5.66
CA ASN A 15 1.63 14.52 4.37
C ASN A 15 0.26 14.73 3.73
N GLU A 16 0.25 14.83 2.40
CA GLU A 16 -0.96 15.02 1.61
C GLU A 16 -1.60 13.64 1.37
N PRO A 17 -2.83 13.38 1.88
CA PRO A 17 -3.52 12.13 1.62
C PRO A 17 -3.96 12.07 0.15
N ILE A 18 -3.74 10.93 -0.50
CA ILE A 18 -4.10 10.70 -1.91
C ILE A 18 -5.26 9.72 -2.00
N ALA A 19 -5.13 8.56 -1.35
CA ALA A 19 -6.14 7.52 -1.37
C ALA A 19 -6.03 6.60 -0.16
N TRP A 20 -7.11 5.87 0.07
CA TRP A 20 -7.19 4.81 1.06
C TRP A 20 -7.92 3.64 0.43
N LEU A 21 -7.35 2.44 0.53
CA LEU A 21 -7.86 1.24 -0.12
C LEU A 21 -8.11 0.15 0.92
N CYS A 22 -8.90 -0.86 0.53
CA CYS A 22 -9.05 -2.10 1.28
C CYS A 22 -9.58 -1.95 2.72
N ASP A 23 -10.50 -1.02 3.01
CA ASP A 23 -11.06 -0.84 4.36
C ASP A 23 -11.33 -2.20 5.08
N ASP A 24 -10.77 -2.34 6.28
CA ASP A 24 -10.83 -3.54 7.14
C ASP A 24 -10.22 -4.86 6.60
N ASP A 25 -9.62 -4.88 5.40
CA ASP A 25 -8.89 -6.05 4.88
C ASP A 25 -7.40 -5.99 5.24
N TRP A 26 -6.94 -6.88 6.13
CA TRP A 26 -5.55 -6.94 6.59
C TRP A 26 -4.68 -7.96 5.84
N ARG A 27 -5.18 -8.49 4.72
CA ARG A 27 -4.50 -9.55 3.98
C ARG A 27 -3.63 -8.94 2.88
N LEU A 28 -2.32 -9.17 3.03
CA LEU A 28 -1.29 -8.57 2.16
C LEU A 28 -1.48 -8.87 0.67
N LEU A 29 -2.01 -10.05 0.30
CA LEU A 29 -2.22 -10.43 -1.10
C LEU A 29 -3.33 -9.56 -1.73
N GLU A 30 -4.50 -9.56 -1.12
CA GLU A 30 -5.67 -8.81 -1.58
C GLU A 30 -5.37 -7.30 -1.61
N GLN A 31 -4.65 -6.79 -0.60
CA GLN A 31 -4.16 -5.39 -0.57
C GLN A 31 -3.21 -5.04 -1.71
N SER A 32 -2.33 -5.97 -2.11
CA SER A 32 -1.38 -5.74 -3.20
C SER A 32 -2.08 -5.75 -4.56
N GLU A 33 -3.07 -6.63 -4.74
CA GLU A 33 -3.89 -6.69 -5.96
C GLU A 33 -4.73 -5.40 -6.14
N GLU A 34 -5.31 -4.90 -5.06
CA GLU A 34 -6.08 -3.64 -5.09
C GLU A 34 -5.18 -2.43 -5.37
N LEU A 35 -3.99 -2.38 -4.77
CA LEU A 35 -3.01 -1.33 -5.08
C LEU A 35 -2.62 -1.34 -6.56
N GLU A 36 -2.45 -2.52 -7.16
CA GLU A 36 -2.16 -2.67 -8.58
C GLU A 36 -3.29 -2.15 -9.46
N ALA A 37 -4.52 -2.58 -9.17
CA ALA A 37 -5.70 -2.12 -9.89
C ALA A 37 -5.87 -0.59 -9.79
N TRP A 38 -5.70 -0.03 -8.59
CA TRP A 38 -5.80 1.40 -8.36
C TRP A 38 -4.71 2.18 -9.10
N LEU A 39 -3.46 1.72 -9.11
CA LEU A 39 -2.38 2.37 -9.85
C LEU A 39 -2.57 2.26 -11.37
N ALA A 40 -3.13 1.17 -11.87
CA ALA A 40 -3.45 1.03 -13.28
C ALA A 40 -4.52 2.05 -13.73
N GLU A 41 -5.50 2.34 -12.85
CA GLU A 41 -6.57 3.30 -13.14
C GLU A 41 -6.15 4.76 -12.91
N GLN A 42 -5.59 5.06 -11.73
CA GLN A 42 -5.32 6.43 -11.28
C GLN A 42 -3.90 6.90 -11.60
N GLY A 43 -2.95 5.98 -11.74
CA GLY A 43 -1.54 6.28 -12.01
C GLY A 43 -1.31 7.24 -13.19
N PRO A 44 -2.01 7.10 -14.34
CA PRO A 44 -1.88 8.03 -15.46
C PRO A 44 -2.28 9.48 -15.15
N THR A 45 -3.08 9.72 -14.11
CA THR A 45 -3.51 11.06 -13.68
C THR A 45 -2.56 11.70 -12.65
N LEU A 46 -1.75 10.87 -11.99
CA LEU A 46 -0.80 11.31 -10.99
C LEU A 46 0.48 11.83 -11.65
N LYS A 47 0.99 12.95 -11.15
CA LYS A 47 2.32 13.44 -11.52
C LYS A 47 3.39 12.73 -10.68
N PRO A 48 4.57 12.42 -11.24
CA PRO A 48 5.69 11.90 -10.45
C PRO A 48 6.02 12.83 -9.27
N ALA A 49 6.15 12.26 -8.07
CA ALA A 49 6.45 12.96 -6.83
C ALA A 49 6.98 11.97 -5.78
N HIS A 50 7.18 12.42 -4.54
CA HIS A 50 7.55 11.52 -3.45
C HIS A 50 6.27 10.96 -2.80
N TYR A 51 5.87 9.76 -3.18
CA TYR A 51 4.71 9.08 -2.59
C TYR A 51 5.11 7.91 -1.71
N VAL A 52 4.22 7.50 -0.83
CA VAL A 52 4.30 6.25 -0.08
C VAL A 52 2.96 5.53 -0.19
N ALA A 53 3.00 4.26 -0.54
CA ALA A 53 1.90 3.31 -0.31
C ALA A 53 2.24 2.51 0.96
N ASP A 54 1.53 2.81 2.05
CA ASP A 54 1.70 2.18 3.36
C ASP A 54 0.65 1.07 3.54
N ILE A 55 1.10 -0.17 3.36
CA ILE A 55 0.26 -1.36 3.51
C ILE A 55 0.35 -1.85 4.96
N GLY A 56 -0.72 -1.63 5.72
CA GLY A 56 -0.91 -2.26 7.03
C GLY A 56 -1.46 -3.67 6.90
N PHE A 57 -0.70 -4.70 7.28
CA PHE A 57 -1.11 -6.10 7.19
C PHE A 57 -0.98 -6.81 8.54
N ALA A 58 -1.70 -7.91 8.73
CA ALA A 58 -1.62 -8.75 9.92
C ALA A 58 -1.22 -10.19 9.58
N PRO A 59 -0.47 -10.88 10.45
CA PRO A 59 -0.18 -12.31 10.29
C PRO A 59 -1.46 -13.14 10.22
N ARG A 60 -1.57 -14.01 9.21
CA ARG A 60 -2.70 -14.93 9.12
C ARG A 60 -2.47 -16.12 10.06
N ARG A 61 -3.43 -16.40 10.96
CA ARG A 61 -3.33 -17.50 11.94
C ARG A 61 -3.26 -18.88 11.29
N ASP A 62 -3.75 -19.02 10.06
CA ASP A 62 -3.75 -20.23 9.25
C ASP A 62 -2.60 -20.30 8.25
N ALA A 63 -1.64 -19.36 8.29
CA ALA A 63 -0.53 -19.35 7.36
C ALA A 63 0.43 -20.54 7.60
N MET A 64 0.58 -21.38 6.57
CA MET A 64 1.65 -22.38 6.47
C MET A 64 2.77 -21.92 5.52
N GLY A 65 2.82 -20.62 5.22
CA GLY A 65 3.64 -19.98 4.19
C GLY A 65 2.82 -19.10 3.25
N GLY A 66 3.51 -18.39 2.35
CA GLY A 66 2.92 -17.49 1.36
C GLY A 66 3.05 -16.00 1.69
N GLY A 67 2.82 -15.16 0.68
CA GLY A 67 2.89 -13.70 0.76
C GLY A 67 2.37 -13.09 -0.54
N ALA A 68 2.36 -11.77 -0.64
CA ALA A 68 2.07 -11.10 -1.91
C ALA A 68 3.35 -11.02 -2.76
N ALA A 69 3.19 -11.29 -4.06
CA ALA A 69 4.22 -10.98 -5.05
C ALA A 69 3.75 -9.76 -5.84
N LEU A 70 4.61 -8.75 -5.93
CA LEU A 70 4.33 -7.55 -6.73
C LEU A 70 4.74 -7.83 -8.17
N SER A 71 3.85 -7.55 -9.12
CA SER A 71 4.17 -7.70 -10.54
C SER A 71 5.29 -6.73 -10.94
N PRO A 72 6.14 -7.09 -11.93
CA PRO A 72 7.08 -6.14 -12.53
C PRO A 72 6.41 -4.86 -13.03
N GLU A 73 5.20 -4.98 -13.54
CA GLU A 73 4.38 -3.87 -14.02
C GLU A 73 4.01 -2.91 -12.89
N LEU A 74 3.53 -3.43 -11.75
CA LEU A 74 3.25 -2.65 -10.55
C LEU A 74 4.51 -1.95 -10.05
N MET A 75 5.61 -2.69 -9.89
CA MET A 75 6.88 -2.12 -9.43
C MET A 75 7.36 -1.00 -10.35
N ARG A 76 7.16 -1.14 -11.66
CA ARG A 76 7.49 -0.10 -12.64
C ARG A 76 6.59 1.13 -12.50
N MET A 77 5.26 0.96 -12.39
CA MET A 77 4.34 2.07 -12.17
C MET A 77 4.68 2.86 -10.90
N MET A 78 4.99 2.16 -9.81
CA MET A 78 5.42 2.78 -8.55
C MET A 78 6.73 3.55 -8.74
N ALA A 79 7.73 2.94 -9.39
CA ALA A 79 9.01 3.59 -9.64
C ALA A 79 8.89 4.84 -10.52
N ASP A 80 8.11 4.76 -11.60
CA ASP A 80 7.88 5.87 -12.53
C ASP A 80 7.16 7.05 -11.81
N LEU A 81 6.33 6.76 -10.81
CA LEU A 81 5.66 7.77 -9.98
C LEU A 81 6.51 8.31 -8.82
N GLY A 82 7.63 7.67 -8.47
CA GLY A 82 8.43 7.98 -7.28
C GLY A 82 7.77 7.50 -5.97
N MET A 83 7.00 6.41 -6.04
CA MET A 83 6.28 5.82 -4.93
C MET A 83 7.10 4.76 -4.22
N TYR A 84 7.24 4.91 -2.90
CA TYR A 84 7.80 3.90 -2.01
C TYR A 84 6.71 2.94 -1.56
N LEU A 85 7.07 1.67 -1.40
CA LEU A 85 6.26 0.70 -0.67
C LEU A 85 6.72 0.67 0.78
N PHE A 86 5.79 0.87 1.71
CA PHE A 86 6.02 0.71 3.15
C PHE A 86 5.12 -0.40 3.66
N LEU A 87 5.70 -1.36 4.37
CA LEU A 87 4.98 -2.53 4.89
C LEU A 87 4.92 -2.41 6.42
N SER A 88 3.71 -2.21 6.94
CA SER A 88 3.44 -2.04 8.36
C SER A 88 2.78 -3.30 8.91
N GLU A 89 3.51 -4.08 9.70
CA GLU A 89 2.94 -5.26 10.37
C GLU A 89 2.17 -4.85 11.62
N TYR A 90 0.96 -5.38 11.77
CA TYR A 90 0.10 -5.21 12.94
C TYR A 90 -0.17 -6.56 13.59
N PRO A 91 -0.39 -6.60 14.91
CA PRO A 91 -0.86 -7.83 15.55
C PRO A 91 -2.17 -8.27 14.89
N ALA A 92 -2.31 -9.57 14.62
CA ALA A 92 -3.62 -10.15 14.34
C ALA A 92 -4.52 -9.85 15.55
N ASP A 93 -5.75 -9.41 15.33
CA ASP A 93 -6.67 -9.05 16.42
C ASP A 93 -6.67 -10.12 17.52
N ASP A 94 -5.94 -9.82 18.59
CA ASP A 94 -6.08 -10.46 19.89
C ASP A 94 -7.13 -9.63 20.63
N GLU A 95 -8.41 -9.85 20.31
CA GLU A 95 -9.44 -9.60 21.32
C GLU A 95 -9.22 -10.62 22.45
N PRO A 96 -9.00 -10.18 23.70
CA PRO A 96 -9.22 -11.03 24.87
C PRO A 96 -10.70 -11.41 25.03
#